data_AF-A0A6J2RMX4-F1
#
_entry.id   AF-A0A6J2RMX4-F1
#
_cell.length_a   1.000
_cell.length_b   1.000
_cell.length_c   1.000
_cell.angle_alpha   90.00
_cell.angle_beta   90.00
_cell.angle_gamma   90.00
#
_symmetry.space_group_name_H-M   'P 1'
#
loop_
_entity.id
_entity.type
_entity.pdbx_description
1 polymer ?
#
loop_
_entity_poly.entity_id
_entity_poly.type
_entity_poly.pdbx_seq_one_letter_code
_entity_poly.pdbx_strand_id
1 'polypeptide(L)'
;MAVRHASLYSGLSGFNGALGCMAVGGLFFTFSWRTHLFAIASAFLSAYADIALSNLLGTVGLPACSWAATLTATLMLLLTGSLATYRIPIGQVMAPEHNLRSHSQWEAGNAADRETTDV
;
A
#
# COMPACT_ATOMS: atom_id res chain seq x y z
N MET A 1 24.12 7.57 -0.58
CA MET A 1 24.12 8.96 -1.05
C MET A 1 22.98 9.69 -0.36
N ALA A 2 23.24 10.80 0.33
CA ALA A 2 22.19 11.55 1.03
C ALA A 2 21.31 12.34 0.03
N VAL A 3 20.00 12.42 0.28
CA VAL A 3 19.07 13.20 -0.54
C VAL A 3 19.36 14.70 -0.38
N ARG A 4 19.35 15.45 -1.48
CA ARG A 4 19.54 16.92 -1.44
C ARG A 4 18.42 17.59 -0.66
N HIS A 5 18.76 18.51 0.25
CA HIS A 5 17.80 19.25 1.06
C HIS A 5 16.70 19.95 0.24
N ALA A 6 17.03 20.48 -0.94
CA ALA A 6 16.04 21.08 -1.84
C ALA A 6 14.94 20.10 -2.30
N SER A 7 15.28 18.81 -2.45
CA SER A 7 14.32 17.76 -2.83
C SER A 7 13.48 17.28 -1.64
N LEU A 8 13.95 17.48 -0.42
CA LEU A 8 13.19 17.20 0.81
C LEU A 8 12.16 18.32 1.04
N TYR A 9 12.56 19.58 0.89
CA TYR A 9 11.67 20.72 1.06
C TYR A 9 10.60 20.83 -0.03
N SER A 10 10.89 20.36 -1.25
CA SER A 10 9.89 20.32 -2.32
C SER A 10 8.88 19.19 -2.19
N GLY A 11 9.05 18.27 -1.22
CA GLY A 11 8.19 17.12 -1.02
C GLY A 11 8.33 16.00 -2.05
N LEU A 12 9.19 16.18 -3.07
CA LEU A 12 9.34 15.23 -4.19
C LEU A 12 9.79 13.85 -3.71
N SER A 13 10.71 13.80 -2.73
CA SER A 13 11.22 12.53 -2.19
C SER A 13 10.20 11.75 -1.36
N GLY A 14 9.14 12.41 -0.87
CA GLY A 14 8.10 11.80 -0.04
C GLY A 14 6.85 11.40 -0.83
N PHE A 15 6.65 11.96 -2.02
CA PHE A 15 5.44 11.78 -2.82
C PHE A 15 5.17 10.30 -3.17
N ASN A 16 6.16 9.61 -3.74
CA ASN A 16 6.03 8.19 -4.09
C ASN A 16 5.82 7.30 -2.86
N GLY A 17 6.52 7.59 -1.76
CA GLY A 17 6.32 6.94 -0.46
C GLY A 17 4.89 7.07 0.06
N ALA A 18 4.32 8.28 -0.01
CA ALA A 18 2.96 8.54 0.43
C ALA A 18 1.92 7.80 -0.43
N LEU A 19 2.09 7.78 -1.76
CA LEU A 19 1.22 7.02 -2.66
C LEU A 19 1.29 5.51 -2.40
N GLY A 20 2.51 4.97 -2.23
CA GLY A 20 2.70 3.56 -1.89
C GLY A 20 2.07 3.18 -0.54
N CYS A 21 2.13 4.09 0.43
CA CYS A 21 1.48 3.92 1.73
C CYS A 21 -0.04 3.92 1.61
N MET A 22 -0.64 4.89 0.91
CA MET A 22 -2.09 4.99 0.72
C MET A 22 -2.67 3.78 -0.03
N ALA A 23 -1.97 3.31 -1.08
CA ALA A 23 -2.39 2.15 -1.85
C ALA A 23 -2.43 0.87 -1.00
N VAL A 24 -1.40 0.64 -0.19
CA VAL A 24 -1.25 -0.58 0.61
C VAL A 24 -2.00 -0.49 1.95
N GLY A 25 -2.13 0.70 2.53
CA GLY A 25 -2.66 0.96 3.87
C GLY A 25 -4.16 1.14 3.98
N GLY A 26 -4.95 0.75 2.97
CA GLY A 26 -6.42 0.80 3.08
C GLY A 26 -7.20 0.72 1.77
N LEU A 27 -6.56 0.97 0.63
CA LEU A 27 -7.20 0.83 -0.68
C LEU A 27 -7.29 -0.64 -1.12
N PHE A 28 -6.15 -1.35 -1.19
CA PHE A 28 -6.14 -2.74 -1.68
C PHE A 28 -6.15 -3.81 -0.59
N PHE A 29 -5.84 -3.43 0.65
CA PHE A 29 -5.85 -4.32 1.81
C PHE A 29 -6.76 -3.78 2.89
N THR A 30 -7.44 -4.68 3.58
CA THR A 30 -8.18 -4.34 4.80
C THR A 30 -7.21 -3.82 5.85
N PHE A 31 -7.60 -2.74 6.52
CA PHE A 31 -6.84 -2.12 7.58
C PHE A 31 -6.73 -3.04 8.81
N SER A 32 -5.51 -3.49 9.11
CA SER A 32 -5.15 -4.39 10.20
C SER A 32 -3.73 -4.06 10.66
N TRP A 33 -3.34 -4.46 11.87
CA TRP A 33 -1.99 -4.17 12.40
C TRP A 33 -0.87 -4.72 11.50
N ARG A 34 -1.09 -5.88 10.86
CA ARG A 34 -0.13 -6.49 9.93
C ARG A 34 -0.03 -5.71 8.62
N THR A 35 -1.16 -5.23 8.08
CA THR A 35 -1.17 -4.43 6.83
C THR A 35 -0.63 -3.03 7.07
N HIS A 36 -0.73 -2.51 8.29
CA HIS A 36 -0.09 -1.26 8.69
C HIS A 36 1.44 -1.32 8.65
N LEU A 37 2.05 -2.35 9.26
CA LEU A 37 3.50 -2.56 9.18
C LEU A 37 3.95 -2.75 7.72
N PHE A 38 3.13 -3.43 6.93
CA PHE A 38 3.37 -3.64 5.50
C PHE A 38 3.26 -2.34 4.69
N ALA A 39 2.34 -1.43 5.02
CA ALA A 39 2.22 -0.12 4.40
C ALA A 39 3.41 0.80 4.74
N ILE A 40 3.97 0.70 5.95
CA ILE A 40 5.20 1.40 6.31
C ILE A 40 6.37 0.86 5.47
N ALA A 41 6.48 -0.46 5.33
CA ALA A 41 7.49 -1.08 4.49
C ALA A 41 7.34 -0.68 3.01
N SER A 42 6.11 -0.58 2.49
CA SER A 42 5.86 -0.12 1.12
C SER A 42 6.25 1.35 0.94
N ALA A 43 6.00 2.21 1.92
CA ALA A 43 6.39 3.62 1.89
C ALA A 43 7.91 3.79 1.77
N PHE A 44 8.68 3.06 2.60
CA PHE A 44 10.13 3.05 2.51
C PHE A 44 10.62 2.49 1.18
N LEU A 45 10.09 1.34 0.76
CA LEU A 45 10.48 0.71 -0.50
C LEU A 45 10.21 1.64 -1.68
N SER A 46 9.09 2.37 -1.67
CA SER A 46 8.73 3.31 -2.72
C SER A 46 9.65 4.53 -2.77
N ALA A 47 10.05 5.07 -1.62
CA ALA A 47 11.03 6.14 -1.56
C ALA A 47 12.42 5.70 -2.06
N TYR A 48 12.85 4.48 -1.72
CA TYR A 48 14.10 3.92 -2.24
C TYR A 48 14.03 3.62 -3.75
N ALA A 49 12.92 3.06 -4.21
CA ALA A 49 12.67 2.81 -5.62
C ALA A 49 12.66 4.11 -6.43
N ASP A 50 12.11 5.20 -5.87
CA ASP A 50 12.10 6.52 -6.49
C ASP A 50 13.52 7.06 -6.71
N ILE A 51 14.40 6.91 -5.73
CA ILE A 51 15.81 7.29 -5.86
C ILE A 51 16.51 6.42 -6.93
N ALA A 52 16.26 5.11 -6.93
CA ALA A 52 16.85 4.19 -7.89
C ALA A 52 16.38 4.47 -9.33
N LEU A 53 15.07 4.69 -9.53
CA LEU A 53 14.50 5.05 -10.82
C LEU A 53 14.98 6.43 -11.27
N SER A 54 15.07 7.41 -10.36
CA SER A 54 15.58 8.75 -10.69
C SER A 54 17.01 8.69 -11.20
N ASN A 55 17.86 7.85 -10.62
CA ASN A 55 19.22 7.64 -11.11
C ASN A 55 19.24 6.92 -12.47
N LEU A 56 18.38 5.92 -12.67
CA LEU A 56 18.30 5.17 -13.92
C LEU A 56 17.76 6.03 -15.07
N LEU A 57 16.61 6.67 -14.88
CA LEU A 57 15.96 7.52 -15.89
C LEU A 57 16.72 8.84 -16.09
N GLY A 58 17.47 9.29 -15.08
CA GLY A 58 18.38 10.41 -15.21
C GLY A 58 19.45 10.21 -16.29
N THR A 59 19.84 8.95 -16.58
CA THR A 59 20.74 8.65 -17.70
C THR A 59 20.12 8.87 -19.08
N VAL A 60 18.78 8.80 -19.16
CA VAL A 60 17.99 8.97 -20.39
C VAL A 60 17.31 10.36 -20.44
N GLY A 61 17.51 11.19 -19.41
CA GLY A 61 16.91 12.52 -19.31
C GLY A 61 15.41 12.54 -18.97
N LEU A 62 14.87 11.44 -18.44
CA LEU A 62 13.44 11.31 -18.11
C LEU A 62 13.19 11.46 -16.59
N PRO A 63 12.05 12.03 -16.18
CA PRO A 63 11.66 12.08 -14.77
C PRO A 63 11.11 10.74 -14.28
N ALA A 64 11.45 10.34 -13.05
CA ALA A 64 10.95 9.11 -12.41
C ALA A 64 9.43 9.13 -12.12
N CYS A 65 8.81 10.31 -12.04
CA CYS A 65 7.37 10.52 -11.84
C CYS A 65 6.79 9.56 -10.77
N SER A 66 5.59 9.02 -10.98
CA SER A 66 4.94 8.09 -10.05
C SER A 66 5.28 6.62 -10.31
N TRP A 67 6.22 6.31 -11.23
CA TRP A 67 6.51 4.92 -11.62
C TRP A 67 7.04 4.08 -10.46
N ALA A 68 7.80 4.69 -9.55
CA ALA A 68 8.27 4.03 -8.35
C ALA A 68 7.11 3.61 -7.43
N ALA A 69 6.13 4.49 -7.20
CA ALA A 69 4.91 4.14 -6.46
C ALA A 69 4.14 3.02 -7.13
N THR A 70 3.94 3.08 -8.44
CA THR A 70 3.16 2.06 -9.16
C THR A 70 3.86 0.70 -9.11
N LEU A 71 5.18 0.64 -9.36
CA LEU A 71 5.95 -0.61 -9.32
C LEU A 71 6.02 -1.22 -7.91
N THR A 72 6.17 -0.39 -6.89
CA THR A 72 6.19 -0.87 -5.51
C THR A 72 4.82 -1.34 -5.04
N ALA A 73 3.75 -0.62 -5.38
CA ALA A 73 2.38 -1.04 -5.06
C ALA A 73 2.01 -2.34 -5.78
N THR A 74 2.33 -2.49 -7.07
CA THR A 74 2.09 -3.74 -7.80
C THR A 74 2.91 -4.89 -7.25
N LEU A 75 4.18 -4.67 -6.92
CA LEU A 75 5.01 -5.69 -6.29
C LEU A 75 4.43 -6.14 -4.94
N MET A 76 3.96 -5.20 -4.11
CA MET A 76 3.32 -5.53 -2.83
C MET A 76 1.97 -6.25 -3.02
N LEU A 77 1.22 -5.91 -4.06
CA LEU A 77 0.00 -6.63 -4.46
C LEU A 77 0.31 -8.05 -4.98
N LEU A 78 1.44 -8.25 -5.65
CA LEU A 78 1.89 -9.57 -6.10
C LEU A 78 2.47 -10.42 -4.96
N LEU A 79 3.14 -9.80 -3.97
CA LEU A 79 3.71 -10.44 -2.77
C LEU A 79 2.63 -10.87 -1.74
N THR A 80 1.43 -11.16 -2.23
CA THR A 80 0.29 -11.59 -1.43
C THR A 80 0.46 -13.06 -1.02
N GLY A 81 1.29 -13.30 0.01
CA GLY A 81 1.42 -14.58 0.69
C GLY A 81 0.35 -14.74 1.78
N SER A 82 0.75 -14.74 3.05
CA SER A 82 -0.17 -14.84 4.21
C SER A 82 -1.17 -13.67 4.38
N LEU A 83 -1.05 -12.62 3.57
CA LEU A 83 -1.94 -11.45 3.56
C LEU A 83 -3.05 -11.56 2.50
N ALA A 84 -3.12 -12.68 1.75
CA ALA A 84 -4.18 -12.96 0.78
C ALA A 84 -5.59 -12.84 1.39
N THR A 85 -5.73 -13.23 2.64
CA THR A 85 -7.00 -13.16 3.39
C THR A 85 -7.51 -11.73 3.56
N TYR A 86 -6.63 -10.72 3.53
CA TYR A 86 -6.99 -9.32 3.73
C TYR A 86 -7.11 -8.53 2.42
N ARG A 87 -6.90 -9.18 1.26
CA ARG A 87 -6.93 -8.52 -0.05
C ARG A 87 -8.37 -8.30 -0.47
N ILE A 88 -8.67 -7.06 -0.87
CA ILE A 88 -10.01 -6.67 -1.32
C ILE A 88 -10.08 -6.88 -2.84
N PRO A 89 -11.15 -7.50 -3.38
CA PRO A 89 -11.34 -7.63 -4.81
C PRO A 89 -11.32 -6.24 -5.48
N ILE A 90 -10.58 -6.10 -6.57
CA ILE A 90 -10.33 -4.79 -7.22
C ILE A 90 -11.65 -4.11 -7.65
N GLY A 91 -12.69 -4.90 -7.97
CA GLY A 91 -14.04 -4.39 -8.31
C GLY A 91 -14.90 -3.94 -7.12
N GLN A 92 -14.43 -4.13 -5.88
CA GLN A 92 -15.12 -3.73 -4.65
C GLN A 92 -14.29 -2.75 -3.81
N VAL A 93 -13.17 -2.25 -4.34
CA VAL A 93 -12.34 -1.26 -3.65
C VAL A 93 -13.13 0.03 -3.48
N MET A 94 -13.49 0.32 -2.25
CA MET A 94 -14.10 1.59 -1.86
C MET A 94 -13.14 2.39 -0.97
N ALA A 95 -13.62 3.52 -0.44
CA ALA A 95 -12.90 4.29 0.55
C ALA A 95 -12.45 3.38 1.72
N PRO A 96 -11.26 3.60 2.29
CA PRO A 96 -10.69 2.72 3.33
C PRO A 96 -11.62 2.55 4.55
N GLU A 97 -12.43 3.56 4.87
CA GLU A 97 -13.42 3.52 5.95
C GLU A 97 -14.60 2.58 5.64
N HIS A 98 -14.95 2.46 4.35
CA HIS A 98 -15.98 1.53 3.90
C HIS A 98 -15.46 0.10 3.89
N ASN A 99 -14.22 -0.10 3.43
CA ASN A 99 -13.53 -1.38 3.43
C ASN A 99 -13.32 -1.93 4.86
N LEU A 100 -13.02 -1.06 5.82
CA LEU A 100 -12.90 -1.46 7.22
C LEU A 100 -14.25 -1.88 7.81
N ARG A 101 -15.33 -1.15 7.50
CA ARG A 101 -16.68 -1.51 7.95
C ARG A 101 -17.15 -2.82 7.36
N SER A 102 -16.99 -3.04 6.06
CA SER A 102 -17.39 -4.30 5.42
C SER A 102 -16.64 -5.49 5.98
N HIS A 103 -15.34 -5.36 6.27
CA HIS A 103 -14.58 -6.42 6.95
C HIS A 103 -15.09 -6.70 8.37
N SER A 104 -15.35 -5.67 9.17
CA SER A 104 -15.90 -5.85 10.53
C SER A 104 -17.28 -6.52 10.52
N GLN A 105 -18.10 -6.24 9.50
CA GLN A 105 -19.39 -6.89 9.29
C GLN A 105 -19.24 -8.35 8.85
N TRP A 106 -18.26 -8.66 8.00
CA TRP A 106 -17.94 -10.05 7.63
C TRP A 106 -17.43 -10.86 8.83
N GLU A 107 -16.59 -10.28 9.69
CA GLU A 107 -16.14 -10.93 10.92
C GLU A 107 -17.30 -11.14 11.91
N ALA A 108 -18.18 -10.15 12.08
CA ALA A 108 -19.35 -10.26 12.95
C ALA A 108 -20.37 -11.30 12.45
N GLY A 109 -20.63 -11.36 11.14
CA GLY A 109 -21.51 -12.37 10.54
C GLY A 109 -20.97 -13.80 10.70
N ASN A 110 -19.66 -13.98 10.51
CA ASN A 110 -19.01 -15.29 10.65
C ASN A 110 -18.90 -15.76 12.12
N ALA A 111 -18.95 -14.82 13.08
CA ALA A 111 -19.04 -15.14 14.50
C ALA A 111 -20.47 -15.57 14.89
N ALA A 112 -21.49 -14.88 14.38
CA ALA A 112 -22.90 -15.21 14.62
C ALA A 112 -23.30 -16.57 14.00
N ASP A 113 -22.79 -16.91 12.82
CA ASP A 113 -23.01 -18.22 12.21
C ASP A 113 -22.39 -19.36 13.04
N ARG A 114 -21.21 -19.13 13.64
CA ARG A 114 -20.57 -20.12 14.54
C ARG A 114 -21.37 -20.34 15.82
N GLU A 115 -21.89 -19.27 16.42
CA GLU A 115 -22.71 -19.35 17.64
C GLU A 115 -24.07 -20.03 17.39
N THR A 116 -24.60 -19.93 16.17
CA THR A 116 -25.84 -20.61 15.74
C THR A 116 -25.64 -22.10 15.43
N THR A 117 -24.41 -22.54 15.12
CA THR A 117 -24.11 -23.95 14.84
C THR A 117 -23.74 -24.78 16.09
N ASP A 118 -23.61 -24.14 17.26
CA ASP A 118 -23.27 -24.78 18.54
C ASP A 118 -24.52 -25.09 19.42
N VAL A 119 -25.73 -25.07 18.82
CA VAL A 119 -27.00 -25.46 19.47
C VAL A 119 -27.62 -26.73 18.91
#